data_AF-A0A2S6IIL5-F1
#
_entry.id   AF-A0A2S6IIL5-F1
#
_cell.length_a   1.000
_cell.length_b   1.000
_cell.length_c   1.000
_cell.angle_alpha   90.00
_cell.angle_beta   90.00
_cell.angle_gamma   90.00
#
_symmetry.space_group_name_H-M   'P 1'
#
loop_
_entity.id
_entity.type
_entity.pdbx_description
1 polymer ?
#
loop_
_entity_poly.entity_id
_entity_poly.type
_entity_poly.pdbx_seq_one_letter_code
_entity_poly.pdbx_strand_id
1 'polypeptide(L)'
;MKAMKNLLFIALMLTVLTGYAANATSIVPPKSVTVVQFNDVKKGHQLTIKDAADITLYSEKIKENGNYTQQFDLTTLENGTYSIELNKDCEILTKSFNVTNGIVKFSVENTFYKPVAVARENQLFISQLASNDEVLDVNIYYNDELIHQEAISNSSNLKRIFQLSPDKKGDYFIIMKSAGNTFYKSFTL
;
A
#
# COMPACT_ATOMS: atom_id res chain seq x y z
N MET A 1 -4.14 14.32 -32.03
CA MET A 1 -4.26 14.90 -30.67
C MET A 1 -5.46 14.25 -29.99
N LYS A 2 -5.23 13.34 -29.05
CA LYS A 2 -6.30 12.72 -28.25
C LYS A 2 -6.61 13.66 -27.08
N ALA A 3 -7.86 14.10 -26.97
CA ALA A 3 -8.31 14.97 -25.89
C ALA A 3 -8.27 14.21 -24.56
N MET A 4 -7.46 14.68 -23.62
CA MET A 4 -7.53 14.27 -22.22
C MET A 4 -8.77 14.89 -21.59
N LYS A 5 -9.76 14.06 -21.24
CA LYS A 5 -10.90 14.49 -20.42
C LYS A 5 -10.45 14.47 -18.96
N ASN A 6 -10.17 15.64 -18.39
CA ASN A 6 -9.97 15.80 -16.95
C ASN A 6 -11.28 15.48 -16.23
N LEU A 7 -11.36 14.33 -15.56
CA LEU A 7 -12.47 14.00 -14.67
C LEU A 7 -12.24 14.71 -13.33
N LEU A 8 -12.99 15.79 -13.09
CA LEU A 8 -13.01 16.48 -11.79
C LEU A 8 -13.87 15.68 -10.81
N PHE A 9 -13.27 15.17 -9.73
CA PHE A 9 -13.99 14.67 -8.57
C PHE A 9 -14.48 15.86 -7.74
N ILE A 10 -15.78 16.14 -7.79
CA ILE A 10 -16.42 17.17 -6.98
C ILE A 10 -16.89 16.53 -5.67
N ALA A 11 -16.32 16.96 -4.54
CA ALA A 11 -16.81 16.61 -3.21
C ALA A 11 -18.02 17.48 -2.86
N LEU A 12 -19.21 16.89 -2.82
CA LEU A 12 -20.46 17.59 -2.47
C LEU A 12 -20.84 17.29 -1.01
N MET A 13 -20.76 18.29 -0.14
CA MET A 13 -21.27 18.23 1.24
C MET A 13 -22.76 18.58 1.23
N LEU A 14 -23.65 17.60 1.43
CA LEU A 14 -25.09 17.81 1.56
C LEU A 14 -25.54 17.62 3.01
N THR A 15 -26.04 18.69 3.62
CA THR A 15 -26.79 18.65 4.89
C THR A 15 -28.24 18.24 4.61
N VAL A 16 -28.75 17.18 5.23
CA VAL A 16 -30.12 16.69 4.98
C VAL A 16 -31.00 16.90 6.21
N LEU A 17 -32.09 17.67 6.01
CA LEU A 17 -33.30 17.70 6.83
C LEU A 17 -34.17 16.47 6.49
N THR A 18 -34.73 15.81 7.49
CA THR A 18 -35.57 14.61 7.31
C THR A 18 -36.99 14.97 6.85
N GLY A 19 -37.42 14.36 5.74
CA GLY A 19 -38.81 14.36 5.27
C GLY A 19 -39.16 12.98 4.71
N TYR A 20 -40.22 12.37 5.24
CA TYR A 20 -40.76 11.10 4.76
C TYR A 20 -41.75 11.32 3.62
N ALA A 21 -41.65 10.55 2.56
CA ALA A 21 -42.76 10.24 1.64
C ALA A 21 -42.51 8.92 0.91
N ALA A 22 -43.54 8.06 0.89
CA ALA A 22 -43.56 6.79 0.16
C ALA A 22 -44.14 7.00 -1.25
N ASN A 23 -43.58 6.34 -2.26
CA ASN A 23 -44.26 5.51 -3.27
C ASN A 23 -43.27 4.99 -4.34
N ALA A 24 -43.57 3.80 -4.84
CA ALA A 24 -42.71 2.98 -5.69
C ALA A 24 -42.35 3.66 -7.02
N THR A 25 -41.04 3.66 -7.32
CA THR A 25 -40.46 3.98 -8.63
C THR A 25 -39.25 3.08 -8.84
N SER A 26 -39.11 2.57 -10.05
CA SER A 26 -37.96 1.89 -10.67
C SER A 26 -36.82 1.50 -9.73
N ILE A 27 -36.52 0.19 -9.64
CA ILE A 27 -35.33 -0.34 -8.96
C ILE A 27 -34.08 0.09 -9.74
N VAL A 28 -33.77 1.38 -9.72
CA VAL A 28 -32.38 1.82 -9.79
C VAL A 28 -31.77 1.25 -8.51
N PRO A 29 -30.79 0.34 -8.57
CA PRO A 29 -30.14 -0.12 -7.37
C PRO A 29 -29.70 1.12 -6.59
N PRO A 30 -30.03 1.22 -5.29
CA PRO A 30 -29.71 2.40 -4.51
C PRO A 30 -28.22 2.69 -4.67
N LYS A 31 -27.87 3.95 -4.94
CA LYS A 31 -26.49 4.42 -5.08
C LYS A 31 -25.68 3.87 -3.90
N SER A 32 -24.89 2.82 -4.15
CA SER A 32 -24.28 2.04 -3.09
C SER A 32 -23.00 2.74 -2.67
N VAL A 33 -23.09 3.50 -1.58
CA VAL A 33 -21.93 4.14 -0.98
C VAL A 33 -21.11 3.07 -0.26
N THR A 34 -19.87 2.88 -0.70
CA THR A 34 -18.92 1.99 -0.04
C THR A 34 -18.24 2.73 1.09
N VAL A 35 -18.28 2.17 2.30
CA VAL A 35 -17.55 2.69 3.46
C VAL A 35 -16.23 1.94 3.59
N VAL A 36 -15.12 2.66 3.48
CA VAL A 36 -13.76 2.13 3.66
C VAL A 36 -13.25 2.55 5.03
N GLN A 37 -12.72 1.58 5.78
CA GLN A 37 -12.22 1.79 7.13
C GLN A 37 -10.83 1.19 7.30
N PHE A 38 -9.96 1.95 7.97
CA PHE A 38 -8.64 1.51 8.42
C PHE A 38 -8.40 2.00 9.84
N ASN A 39 -7.87 1.14 10.70
CA ASN A 39 -7.49 1.50 12.06
C ASN A 39 -5.99 1.88 12.12
N ASP A 40 -5.60 2.56 13.20
CA ASP A 40 -4.21 2.91 13.50
C ASP A 40 -3.48 3.58 12.34
N VAL A 41 -4.17 4.51 11.67
CA VAL A 41 -3.57 5.37 10.67
C VAL A 41 -2.79 6.49 11.34
N LYS A 42 -1.76 6.99 10.67
CA LYS A 42 -1.04 8.19 11.07
C LYS A 42 -1.15 9.24 9.99
N LYS A 43 -1.08 10.50 10.41
CA LYS A 43 -0.92 11.64 9.52
C LYS A 43 0.26 11.40 8.59
N GLY A 44 0.01 11.55 7.29
CA GLY A 44 1.00 11.35 6.24
C GLY A 44 0.98 9.97 5.60
N HIS A 45 0.33 8.96 6.19
CA HIS A 45 0.04 7.71 5.48
C HIS A 45 -0.71 8.00 4.18
N GLN A 46 -0.54 7.16 3.17
CA GLN A 46 -1.12 7.39 1.85
C GLN A 46 -2.18 6.34 1.53
N LEU A 47 -3.38 6.79 1.17
CA LEU A 47 -4.44 5.94 0.63
C LEU A 47 -4.45 6.10 -0.90
N THR A 48 -4.56 4.99 -1.63
CA THR A 48 -4.72 4.98 -3.08
C THR A 48 -5.81 4.01 -3.51
N ILE A 49 -6.50 4.32 -4.60
CA ILE A 49 -7.34 3.37 -5.34
C ILE A 49 -6.68 3.16 -6.70
N LYS A 50 -6.47 1.90 -7.08
CA LYS A 50 -5.84 1.51 -8.34
C LYS A 50 -6.70 0.55 -9.15
N ASP A 51 -6.51 0.55 -10.45
CA ASP A 51 -7.06 -0.47 -11.35
C ASP A 51 -6.15 -1.70 -11.46
N ALA A 52 -6.56 -2.68 -12.27
CA ALA A 52 -5.81 -3.92 -12.49
C ALA A 52 -4.44 -3.74 -13.18
N ALA A 53 -4.15 -2.56 -13.74
CA ALA A 53 -2.85 -2.22 -14.33
C ALA A 53 -1.99 -1.37 -13.36
N ASP A 54 -2.34 -1.34 -12.07
CA ASP A 54 -1.71 -0.53 -11.02
C ASP A 54 -1.80 0.99 -11.26
N ILE A 55 -2.67 1.44 -12.17
CA ILE A 55 -2.87 2.87 -12.43
C ILE A 55 -3.65 3.47 -11.27
N THR A 56 -3.08 4.52 -10.66
CA THR A 56 -3.72 5.22 -9.55
C THR A 56 -4.87 6.09 -10.06
N LEU A 57 -6.09 5.76 -9.66
CA LEU A 57 -7.32 6.49 -9.98
C LEU A 57 -7.65 7.55 -8.93
N TYR A 58 -7.23 7.31 -7.68
CA TYR A 58 -7.43 8.20 -6.54
C TYR A 58 -6.23 8.12 -5.60
N SER A 59 -5.84 9.25 -5.03
CA SER A 59 -4.84 9.28 -3.96
C SER A 59 -5.14 10.38 -2.95
N GLU A 60 -4.98 10.07 -1.68
CA GLU A 60 -4.99 11.07 -0.61
C GLU A 60 -3.94 10.77 0.45
N LYS A 61 -3.54 11.82 1.16
CA LYS A 61 -2.76 11.69 2.39
C LYS A 61 -3.70 11.77 3.58
N ILE A 62 -3.56 10.81 4.49
CA ILE A 62 -4.22 10.80 5.78
C ILE A 62 -3.82 12.06 6.56
N LYS A 63 -4.82 12.77 7.10
CA LYS A 63 -4.61 14.07 7.75
C LYS A 63 -4.41 13.96 9.27
N GLU A 64 -5.03 12.96 9.89
CA GLU A 64 -5.07 12.79 11.34
C GLU A 64 -4.69 11.36 11.74
N ASN A 65 -4.25 11.20 12.99
CA ASN A 65 -3.96 9.89 13.56
C ASN A 65 -5.26 9.22 14.06
N GLY A 66 -5.27 7.89 14.12
CA GLY A 66 -6.35 7.10 14.74
C GLY A 66 -7.12 6.27 13.73
N ASN A 67 -8.45 6.25 13.84
CA ASN A 67 -9.32 5.49 12.94
C ASN A 67 -9.70 6.36 11.74
N TYR A 68 -9.53 5.81 10.55
CA TYR A 68 -9.91 6.43 9.30
C TYR A 68 -11.19 5.78 8.77
N THR A 69 -12.14 6.60 8.33
CA THR A 69 -13.36 6.18 7.66
C THR A 69 -13.64 7.13 6.52
N GLN A 70 -13.88 6.60 5.33
CA GLN A 70 -14.19 7.39 4.15
C GLN A 70 -15.23 6.68 3.29
N GLN A 71 -16.09 7.48 2.67
CA GLN A 71 -17.12 6.99 1.76
C GLN A 71 -16.70 7.19 0.31
N PHE A 72 -16.88 6.14 -0.49
CA PHE A 72 -16.62 6.16 -1.92
C PHE A 72 -17.84 5.67 -2.69
N ASP A 73 -18.13 6.32 -3.81
CA ASP A 73 -19.08 5.80 -4.79
C ASP A 73 -18.33 5.01 -5.88
N LEU A 74 -17.97 3.78 -5.54
CA LEU A 74 -17.24 2.87 -6.42
C LEU A 74 -18.13 2.28 -7.54
N THR A 75 -19.44 2.50 -7.50
CA THR A 75 -20.39 1.99 -8.52
C THR A 75 -20.21 2.68 -9.87
N THR A 76 -19.53 3.83 -9.89
CA THR A 76 -19.24 4.63 -11.08
C THR A 76 -18.04 4.13 -11.88
N LEU A 77 -17.26 3.20 -11.32
CA LEU A 77 -16.11 2.61 -12.00
C LEU A 77 -16.57 1.64 -13.10
N GLU A 78 -15.76 1.50 -14.15
CA GLU A 78 -16.02 0.53 -15.20
C GLU A 78 -15.90 -0.91 -14.68
N ASN A 79 -16.46 -1.86 -15.43
CA ASN A 79 -16.35 -3.27 -15.08
C ASN A 79 -14.86 -3.68 -15.02
N GLY A 80 -14.42 -4.24 -13.90
CA GLY A 80 -13.02 -4.57 -13.70
C GLY A 80 -12.65 -4.90 -12.25
N THR A 81 -11.36 -5.15 -12.05
CA THR A 81 -10.75 -5.41 -10.75
C THR A 81 -9.96 -4.18 -10.30
N TYR A 82 -10.04 -3.88 -9.01
CA TYR A 82 -9.44 -2.71 -8.40
C TYR A 82 -8.91 -3.05 -7.02
N SER A 83 -8.03 -2.20 -6.51
CA SER A 83 -7.51 -2.28 -5.15
C SER A 83 -7.61 -0.94 -4.43
N ILE A 84 -7.89 -1.01 -3.13
CA ILE A 84 -7.71 0.11 -2.21
C ILE A 84 -6.51 -0.21 -1.34
N GLU A 85 -5.47 0.62 -1.40
CA GLU A 85 -4.22 0.42 -0.68
C GLU A 85 -3.99 1.54 0.32
N LEU A 86 -3.69 1.17 1.57
CA LEU A 86 -3.17 2.07 2.58
C LEU A 86 -1.69 1.78 2.82
N ASN A 87 -0.83 2.67 2.33
CA ASN A 87 0.60 2.64 2.53
C ASN A 87 0.96 3.31 3.86
N LYS A 88 1.35 2.49 4.84
CA LYS A 88 1.76 2.90 6.20
C LYS A 88 3.28 2.87 6.33
N ASP A 89 3.81 3.20 7.51
CA ASP A 89 5.26 3.19 7.75
C ASP A 89 5.92 1.83 7.45
N CYS A 90 5.39 0.75 8.04
CA CYS A 90 6.00 -0.58 8.02
C CYS A 90 5.22 -1.63 7.21
N GLU A 91 4.04 -1.28 6.70
CA GLU A 91 3.15 -2.21 6.02
C GLU A 91 2.32 -1.50 4.93
N ILE A 92 1.79 -2.28 4.00
CA ILE A 92 0.79 -1.86 3.01
C ILE A 92 -0.41 -2.77 3.18
N LEU A 93 -1.56 -2.16 3.49
CA LEU A 93 -2.84 -2.89 3.62
C LEU A 93 -3.61 -2.74 2.31
N THR A 94 -4.01 -3.85 1.71
CA THR A 94 -4.69 -3.86 0.41
C THR A 94 -6.05 -4.54 0.54
N LYS A 95 -7.11 -3.86 0.10
CA LYS A 95 -8.46 -4.41 -0.03
C LYS A 95 -8.83 -4.49 -1.51
N SER A 96 -8.91 -5.70 -2.04
CA SER A 96 -9.27 -5.92 -3.44
C SER A 96 -10.77 -5.96 -3.62
N PHE A 97 -11.26 -5.44 -4.75
CA PHE A 97 -12.67 -5.50 -5.10
C PHE A 97 -12.88 -5.59 -6.61
N ASN A 98 -14.05 -6.09 -7.01
CA ASN A 98 -14.49 -6.12 -8.40
C ASN A 98 -15.74 -5.27 -8.59
N VAL A 99 -15.84 -4.65 -9.75
CA VAL A 99 -17.04 -3.95 -10.19
C VAL A 99 -17.60 -4.69 -11.40
N THR A 100 -18.88 -5.08 -11.32
CA THR A 100 -19.59 -5.72 -12.43
C THR A 100 -20.99 -5.13 -12.53
N ASN A 101 -21.27 -4.43 -13.63
CA ASN A 101 -22.54 -3.74 -13.89
C ASN A 101 -22.94 -2.81 -12.74
N GLY A 102 -21.97 -2.04 -12.22
CA GLY A 102 -22.17 -1.12 -11.09
C GLY A 102 -22.27 -1.81 -9.72
N ILE A 103 -22.17 -3.14 -9.65
CA ILE A 103 -22.16 -3.89 -8.39
C ILE A 103 -20.72 -4.07 -7.92
N VAL A 104 -20.43 -3.57 -6.71
CA VAL A 104 -19.12 -3.65 -6.06
C VAL A 104 -19.07 -4.87 -5.15
N LYS A 105 -18.06 -5.73 -5.33
CA LYS A 105 -17.82 -6.90 -4.48
C LYS A 105 -16.38 -6.95 -4.00
N PHE A 106 -16.18 -6.73 -2.70
CA PHE A 106 -14.88 -6.91 -2.04
C PHE A 106 -14.52 -8.40 -1.95
N SER A 107 -13.23 -8.68 -2.04
CA SER A 107 -12.69 -10.03 -1.99
C SER A 107 -11.66 -10.17 -0.87
N VAL A 108 -10.37 -10.15 -1.23
CA VAL A 108 -9.25 -10.48 -0.37
C VAL A 108 -8.71 -9.20 0.27
N GLU A 109 -8.51 -9.26 1.58
CA GLU A 109 -7.65 -8.34 2.29
C GLU A 109 -6.25 -8.96 2.41
N ASN A 110 -5.22 -8.19 2.07
CA ASN A 110 -3.83 -8.62 2.15
C ASN A 110 -3.00 -7.56 2.89
N THR A 111 -2.03 -8.03 3.66
CA THR A 111 -1.05 -7.16 4.31
C THR A 111 0.34 -7.52 3.83
N PHE A 112 1.01 -6.56 3.19
CA PHE A 112 2.42 -6.67 2.86
C PHE A 112 3.25 -5.96 3.93
N TYR A 113 4.13 -6.68 4.62
CA TYR A 113 5.07 -6.06 5.56
C TYR A 113 6.35 -5.67 4.84
N LYS A 114 6.79 -4.44 5.03
CA LYS A 114 8.01 -3.91 4.42
C LYS A 114 9.24 -4.52 5.09
N PRO A 115 10.30 -4.85 4.34
CA PRO A 115 11.56 -5.28 4.92
C PRO A 115 12.20 -4.12 5.69
N VAL A 116 12.85 -4.46 6.81
CA VAL A 116 13.54 -3.51 7.68
C VAL A 116 15.00 -3.91 7.79
N ALA A 117 15.88 -2.93 7.66
CA ALA A 117 17.32 -3.06 7.88
C ALA A 117 17.76 -2.18 9.06
N VAL A 118 18.43 -2.78 10.04
CA VAL A 118 18.93 -2.11 11.24
C VAL A 118 20.41 -2.43 11.39
N ALA A 119 21.26 -1.40 11.42
CA ALA A 119 22.66 -1.52 11.79
C ALA A 119 22.84 -1.22 13.28
N ARG A 120 23.52 -2.10 14.01
CA ARG A 120 23.91 -1.89 15.42
C ARG A 120 25.30 -2.47 15.60
N GLU A 121 26.18 -1.70 16.23
CA GLU A 121 27.60 -2.05 16.35
C GLU A 121 28.16 -2.38 14.96
N ASN A 122 28.67 -3.60 14.78
CA ASN A 122 29.20 -4.08 13.50
C ASN A 122 28.30 -5.14 12.87
N GLN A 123 27.00 -5.09 13.14
CA GLN A 123 26.04 -6.06 12.62
C GLN A 123 24.92 -5.35 11.86
N LEU A 124 24.57 -5.92 10.71
CA LEU A 124 23.42 -5.52 9.92
C LEU A 124 22.35 -6.60 10.01
N PHE A 125 21.24 -6.26 10.64
CA PHE A 125 20.05 -7.09 10.76
C PHE A 125 19.07 -6.74 9.65
N ILE A 126 18.65 -7.72 8.88
CA ILE A 126 17.59 -7.58 7.88
C ILE A 126 16.47 -8.56 8.19
N SER A 127 15.23 -8.06 8.18
CA SER A 127 14.06 -8.88 8.46
C SER A 127 12.81 -8.42 7.72
N GLN A 128 11.96 -9.37 7.34
CA GLN A 128 10.63 -9.15 6.80
C GLN A 128 9.68 -10.25 7.27
N LEU A 129 8.47 -9.88 7.68
CA LEU A 129 7.37 -10.82 7.83
C LEU A 129 6.77 -11.05 6.45
N ALA A 130 6.71 -12.30 6.02
CA ALA A 130 6.46 -12.64 4.64
C ALA A 130 5.35 -13.68 4.52
N SER A 131 4.66 -13.68 3.38
CA SER A 131 3.92 -14.86 2.93
C SER A 131 4.91 -15.94 2.50
N ASN A 132 4.52 -17.22 2.57
CA ASN A 132 5.46 -18.35 2.36
C ASN A 132 6.13 -18.37 0.97
N ASP A 133 5.55 -17.69 0.00
CA ASP A 133 5.98 -17.57 -1.40
C ASP A 133 6.74 -16.27 -1.71
N GLU A 134 6.85 -15.34 -0.77
CA GLU A 134 7.58 -14.09 -0.98
C GLU A 134 9.10 -14.29 -0.95
N VAL A 135 9.78 -13.56 -1.82
CA VAL A 135 11.24 -13.49 -1.91
C VAL A 135 11.68 -12.09 -1.51
N LEU A 136 12.74 -12.01 -0.70
CA LEU A 136 13.45 -10.79 -0.35
C LEU A 136 14.84 -10.81 -0.95
N ASP A 137 15.04 -10.01 -2.00
CA ASP A 137 16.35 -9.78 -2.58
C ASP A 137 17.08 -8.69 -1.78
N VAL A 138 18.33 -8.92 -1.42
CA VAL A 138 19.17 -8.01 -0.65
C VAL A 138 20.48 -7.78 -1.39
N ASN A 139 20.79 -6.51 -1.65
CA ASN A 139 22.09 -6.07 -2.13
C ASN A 139 22.71 -5.14 -1.09
N ILE A 140 23.99 -5.37 -0.76
CA ILE A 140 24.75 -4.54 0.18
C ILE A 140 25.93 -3.93 -0.57
N TYR A 141 26.03 -2.61 -0.49
CA TYR A 141 27.11 -1.82 -1.06
C TYR A 141 27.95 -1.21 0.06
N TYR A 142 29.26 -1.08 -0.19
CA TYR A 142 30.22 -0.37 0.65
C TYR A 142 31.00 0.60 -0.23
N ASN A 143 30.96 1.91 0.09
CA ASN A 143 31.56 2.97 -0.72
C ASN A 143 31.26 2.80 -2.23
N ASP A 144 29.96 2.63 -2.54
CA ASP A 144 29.41 2.40 -3.89
C ASP A 144 29.80 1.08 -4.59
N GLU A 145 30.60 0.22 -3.95
CA GLU A 145 30.94 -1.11 -4.45
C GLU A 145 29.96 -2.18 -3.92
N LEU A 146 29.39 -3.01 -4.80
CA LEU A 146 28.55 -4.14 -4.40
C LEU A 146 29.42 -5.21 -3.71
N ILE A 147 29.22 -5.41 -2.41
CA ILE A 147 30.00 -6.38 -1.61
C ILE A 147 29.24 -7.66 -1.28
N HIS A 148 27.90 -7.65 -1.38
CA HIS A 148 27.07 -8.83 -1.11
C HIS A 148 25.75 -8.77 -1.87
N GLN A 149 25.27 -9.93 -2.31
CA GLN A 149 23.95 -10.12 -2.90
C GLN A 149 23.38 -11.48 -2.50
N GLU A 150 22.12 -11.49 -2.06
CA GLU A 150 21.39 -12.74 -1.80
C GLU A 150 19.88 -12.60 -2.01
N ALA A 151 19.22 -13.75 -2.16
CA ALA A 151 17.77 -13.89 -2.15
C ALA A 151 17.35 -14.76 -0.97
N ILE A 152 16.47 -14.23 -0.11
CA ILE A 152 15.94 -14.91 1.08
C ILE A 152 14.49 -15.32 0.77
N SER A 153 14.17 -16.59 0.93
CA SER A 153 12.84 -17.14 0.61
C SER A 153 12.49 -18.35 1.49
N ASN A 154 11.33 -18.98 1.22
CA ASN A 154 10.86 -20.22 1.85
C ASN A 154 10.64 -20.14 3.37
N SER A 155 10.22 -18.98 3.87
CA SER A 155 9.89 -18.78 5.29
C SER A 155 8.91 -17.63 5.44
N SER A 156 7.96 -17.76 6.36
CA SER A 156 7.08 -16.65 6.77
C SER A 156 7.82 -15.52 7.51
N ASN A 157 9.09 -15.77 7.84
CA ASN A 157 9.99 -14.86 8.52
C ASN A 157 11.33 -14.86 7.78
N LEU A 158 11.50 -13.94 6.84
CA LEU A 158 12.74 -13.77 6.10
C LEU A 158 13.71 -12.98 6.97
N LYS A 159 14.82 -13.60 7.39
CA LYS A 159 15.76 -13.01 8.36
C LYS A 159 17.21 -13.30 8.02
N ARG A 160 18.05 -12.27 8.14
CA ARG A 160 19.50 -12.34 7.99
C ARG A 160 20.23 -11.42 8.95
N ILE A 161 21.41 -11.86 9.36
CA ILE A 161 22.37 -11.07 10.12
C ILE A 161 23.68 -11.13 9.36
N PHE A 162 24.20 -9.97 8.99
CA PHE A 162 25.51 -9.83 8.38
C PHE A 162 26.48 -9.26 9.40
N GLN A 163 27.61 -9.94 9.57
CA GLN A 163 28.73 -9.43 10.36
C GLN A 163 29.57 -8.51 9.48
N LEU A 164 29.65 -7.24 9.86
CA LEU A 164 30.51 -6.25 9.23
C LEU A 164 31.89 -6.29 9.87
N SER A 165 32.93 -6.07 9.07
CA SER A 165 34.29 -5.98 9.57
C SER A 165 34.47 -4.67 10.35
N PRO A 166 34.98 -4.70 11.60
CA PRO A 166 35.23 -3.50 12.40
C PRO A 166 36.12 -2.45 11.73
N ASP A 167 37.06 -2.92 10.90
CA ASP A 167 38.09 -2.07 10.27
C ASP A 167 37.62 -1.45 8.96
N LYS A 168 36.44 -1.85 8.45
CA LYS A 168 35.85 -1.32 7.23
C LYS A 168 34.89 -0.16 7.55
N LYS A 169 35.48 0.94 8.01
CA LYS A 169 34.78 2.21 8.27
C LYS A 169 34.45 2.90 6.95
N GLY A 170 33.20 3.32 6.78
CA GLY A 170 32.73 3.90 5.53
C GLY A 170 31.21 3.77 5.36
N ASP A 171 30.76 4.15 4.18
CA ASP A 171 29.34 4.25 3.87
C ASP A 171 28.80 2.92 3.36
N TYR A 172 27.71 2.49 3.98
CA TYR A 172 26.96 1.30 3.57
C TYR A 172 25.62 1.72 2.99
N PHE A 173 25.26 1.09 1.88
CA PHE A 173 23.97 1.26 1.23
C PHE A 173 23.34 -0.10 0.94
N ILE A 174 22.08 -0.26 1.31
CA ILE A 174 21.38 -1.54 1.26
C ILE A 174 20.13 -1.33 0.43
N ILE A 175 19.99 -2.16 -0.59
CA ILE A 175 18.79 -2.23 -1.43
C ILE A 175 18.09 -3.55 -1.10
N MET A 176 16.83 -3.44 -0.70
CA MET A 176 15.97 -4.58 -0.43
C MET A 176 14.81 -4.56 -1.40
N LYS A 177 14.55 -5.67 -2.11
CA LYS A 177 13.42 -5.79 -3.03
C LYS A 177 12.52 -6.93 -2.60
N SER A 178 11.22 -6.67 -2.52
CA SER A 178 10.21 -7.68 -2.20
C SER A 178 8.87 -7.27 -2.77
N ALA A 179 8.14 -8.24 -3.33
CA ALA A 179 6.82 -8.03 -3.97
C ALA A 179 6.79 -6.82 -4.93
N GLY A 180 7.81 -6.68 -5.78
CA GLY A 180 7.94 -5.55 -6.73
C GLY A 180 8.29 -4.19 -6.12
N ASN A 181 8.32 -4.08 -4.79
CA ASN A 181 8.68 -2.87 -4.07
C ASN A 181 10.19 -2.83 -3.77
N THR A 182 10.79 -1.64 -3.79
CA THR A 182 12.19 -1.43 -3.44
C THR A 182 12.32 -0.53 -2.22
N PHE A 183 13.16 -0.95 -1.27
CA PHE A 183 13.43 -0.28 -0.01
C PHE A 183 14.92 -0.04 0.14
N TYR A 184 15.26 1.05 0.83
CA TYR A 184 16.64 1.51 0.96
C TYR A 184 16.99 1.74 2.41
N LYS A 185 18.24 1.42 2.76
CA LYS A 185 18.84 1.81 4.03
C LYS A 185 20.26 2.27 3.78
N SER A 186 20.64 3.38 4.37
CA SER A 186 22.03 3.83 4.46
C SER A 186 22.46 3.98 5.92
N PHE A 187 23.75 3.77 6.17
CA PHE A 187 24.42 4.09 7.43
C PHE A 187 25.93 4.17 7.21
N THR A 188 26.64 4.80 8.12
CA THR A 188 28.12 4.85 8.15
C THR A 188 28.61 4.10 9.38
N LEU A 189 29.59 3.22 9.22
CA LEU A 189 30.21 2.45 10.31
C LEU A 189 31.44 3.17 10.90
#